data_AF-A0A382CUL2-F1
#
_entry.id   AF-A0A382CUL2-F1
#
_cell.length_a   1.000
_cell.length_b   1.000
_cell.length_c   1.000
_cell.angle_alpha   90.00
_cell.angle_beta   90.00
_cell.angle_gamma   90.00
#
_symmetry.space_group_name_H-M   'P 1'
#
loop_
_entity.id
_entity.type
_entity.pdbx_description
1 polymer ?
#
loop_
_entity_poly.entity_id
_entity_poly.type
_entity_poly.pdbx_seq_one_letter_code
_entity_poly.pdbx_strand_id
1 'polypeptide(L)'
;VRLLLAKQLEFETLERRHMNGYLSTAERTDFLLLANKNYAFSKDLDKPYIYDESGGTHGGDPSQKHLKTGFIACGRNIKQGTILENMRITQIAPAVSELLNLGLSCSTETPPGLIQGPD
;
A
#
# COMPACT_ATOMS: atom_id res chain seq x y z
N VAL A 1 -5.74 4.74 -30.88
CA VAL A 1 -4.37 5.13 -30.46
C VAL A 1 -3.87 4.07 -29.50
N ARG A 2 -2.86 3.27 -29.86
CA ARG A 2 -2.17 2.40 -28.88
C ARG A 2 -1.27 3.32 -28.08
N LEU A 3 -1.65 3.64 -26.84
CA LEU A 3 -0.67 4.14 -25.88
C LEU A 3 0.28 2.96 -25.65
N LEU A 4 1.43 2.95 -26.33
CA LEU A 4 2.58 2.21 -25.84
C LEU A 4 2.74 2.61 -24.37
N LEU A 5 2.92 1.64 -23.48
CA LEU A 5 3.33 1.87 -22.09
C LEU A 5 4.65 2.65 -22.14
N ALA A 6 4.54 3.97 -22.22
CA ALA A 6 5.68 4.84 -22.36
C ALA A 6 6.21 5.04 -20.94
N LYS A 7 6.99 4.07 -20.48
CA LYS A 7 7.72 4.18 -19.23
C LYS A 7 8.68 5.35 -19.37
N GLN A 8 8.35 6.45 -18.70
CA GLN A 8 9.25 7.58 -18.54
C GLN A 8 10.17 7.32 -17.35
N LEU A 9 11.23 8.11 -17.23
CA LEU A 9 12.08 8.06 -16.06
C LEU A 9 11.29 8.47 -14.80
N GLU A 10 10.39 9.43 -14.95
CA GLU A 10 9.66 10.10 -13.88
C GLU A 10 8.38 9.38 -13.48
N PHE A 11 7.69 8.73 -14.44
CA PHE A 11 6.40 8.07 -14.18
C PHE A 11 6.07 6.95 -15.17
N GLU A 12 5.11 6.12 -14.76
CA GLU A 12 4.46 5.10 -15.59
C GLU A 12 3.00 5.47 -15.85
N THR A 13 2.48 5.11 -17.02
CA THR A 13 1.04 5.24 -17.34
C THR A 13 0.42 3.84 -17.32
N LEU A 14 -0.61 3.65 -16.49
CA LEU A 14 -1.35 2.39 -16.35
C LEU A 14 -2.77 2.56 -16.88
N GLU A 15 -3.12 1.85 -17.94
CA GLU A 15 -4.52 1.76 -18.40
C GLU A 15 -5.34 0.85 -17.47
N ARG A 16 -6.67 0.98 -17.47
CA ARG A 16 -7.61 0.18 -16.66
C ARG A 16 -7.30 -1.31 -16.64
N ARG A 17 -7.04 -1.91 -17.80
CA ARG A 17 -6.72 -3.34 -17.93
C ARG A 17 -5.40 -3.76 -17.26
N HIS A 18 -4.49 -2.82 -17.02
CA HIS A 18 -3.20 -3.02 -16.38
C HIS A 18 -3.19 -2.60 -14.90
N MET A 19 -4.26 -1.96 -14.40
CA MET A 19 -4.40 -1.61 -12.98
C MET A 19 -4.91 -2.77 -12.12
N ASN A 20 -5.68 -3.68 -12.70
CA ASN A 20 -6.31 -4.79 -11.99
C ASN A 20 -5.26 -5.67 -11.29
N GLY A 21 -5.33 -5.74 -9.96
CA GLY A 21 -4.47 -6.57 -9.11
C GLY A 21 -3.24 -5.88 -8.51
N TYR A 22 -2.87 -4.69 -9.00
CA TYR A 22 -1.69 -3.94 -8.53
C TYR A 22 -2.04 -2.83 -7.56
N LEU A 23 -3.15 -2.13 -7.80
CA LEU A 23 -3.58 -1.00 -7.01
C LEU A 23 -5.07 -1.19 -6.74
N SER A 24 -5.52 -0.97 -5.50
CA SER A 24 -6.93 -0.89 -5.14
C SER A 24 -7.54 0.41 -5.67
N THR A 25 -7.44 0.65 -6.98
CA THR A 25 -8.03 1.81 -7.63
C THR A 25 -9.54 1.64 -7.72
N ALA A 26 -10.28 2.74 -7.63
CA ALA A 26 -11.72 2.72 -7.82
C ALA A 26 -12.06 2.20 -9.22
N GLU A 27 -13.17 1.46 -9.34
CA GLU A 27 -13.60 0.79 -10.58
C GLU A 27 -13.78 1.73 -11.80
N ARG A 28 -13.79 3.05 -11.58
CA ARG A 28 -14.00 4.10 -12.59
C ARG A 28 -12.73 4.87 -12.98
N THR A 29 -11.56 4.22 -12.97
CA THR A 29 -10.31 4.84 -13.42
C THR A 29 -9.96 4.32 -14.82
N ASP A 30 -9.90 5.20 -15.83
CA ASP A 30 -9.55 4.81 -17.21
C ASP A 30 -8.04 4.62 -17.39
N PHE A 31 -7.26 5.53 -16.81
CA PHE A 31 -5.81 5.41 -16.68
C PHE A 31 -5.31 6.09 -15.40
N LEU A 32 -4.13 5.70 -14.96
CA LEU A 32 -3.42 6.24 -13.80
C LEU A 32 -2.00 6.62 -14.20
N LEU A 33 -1.52 7.75 -13.67
CA LEU A 33 -0.12 8.11 -13.68
C LEU A 33 0.51 7.73 -12.35
N LEU A 34 1.50 6.84 -12.38
CA LEU A 34 2.22 6.39 -11.20
C LEU A 34 3.62 7.01 -11.21
N ALA A 35 3.90 7.92 -10.27
CA ALA A 35 5.24 8.48 -10.12
C ALA A 35 6.24 7.38 -9.73
N ASN A 36 7.41 7.40 -10.34
CA ASN A 36 8.52 6.55 -9.96
C ASN A 36 9.16 7.05 -8.65
N LYS A 37 9.97 6.20 -8.01
CA LYS A 37 10.72 6.57 -6.81
C LYS A 37 11.50 7.88 -7.04
N ASN A 38 11.43 8.78 -6.05
CA ASN A 38 12.02 10.13 -6.06
C ASN A 38 11.33 11.16 -6.97
N TYR A 39 10.16 10.84 -7.54
CA TYR A 39 9.34 11.78 -8.30
C TYR A 39 7.99 12.03 -7.63
N ALA A 40 7.40 13.18 -7.91
CA ALA A 40 6.02 13.52 -7.57
C ALA A 40 5.43 14.47 -8.61
N PHE A 41 4.11 14.51 -8.69
CA PHE A 41 3.40 15.47 -9.52
C PHE A 41 3.07 16.72 -8.72
N SER A 42 3.42 17.89 -9.25
CA SER A 42 2.95 19.19 -8.77
C SER A 42 1.79 19.68 -9.64
N LYS A 43 1.03 20.66 -9.12
CA LYS A 43 0.00 21.37 -9.89
C LYS A 43 0.59 22.67 -10.47
N ASP A 44 1.76 22.56 -11.08
CA ASP A 44 2.44 23.66 -11.75
C ASP A 44 2.43 23.44 -13.26
N LEU A 45 2.21 24.51 -14.02
CA LEU A 45 2.21 24.53 -15.48
C LEU A 45 3.25 25.50 -16.05
N ASP A 46 4.01 26.16 -15.19
CA ASP A 46 5.08 27.06 -15.58
C ASP A 46 6.36 26.28 -15.87
N LYS A 47 7.22 26.87 -16.69
CA LYS A 47 8.53 26.29 -16.99
C LYS A 47 9.54 26.67 -15.89
N PRO A 48 10.46 25.75 -15.51
CA PRO A 48 10.67 24.41 -16.06
C PRO A 48 9.66 23.37 -15.53
N TYR A 49 9.20 22.46 -16.41
CA TYR A 49 8.20 21.43 -16.05
C TYR A 49 8.73 20.32 -15.13
N ILE A 50 10.06 20.14 -15.08
CA ILE A 50 10.75 19.22 -14.19
C ILE A 50 11.81 20.03 -13.48
N TYR A 51 11.81 19.96 -12.17
CA TYR A 51 12.75 20.65 -11.31
C TYR A 51 13.02 19.79 -10.06
N ASP A 52 14.22 19.94 -9.51
CA ASP A 52 14.59 19.27 -8.28
C ASP A 52 14.02 20.03 -7.09
N GLU A 53 13.49 19.28 -6.12
CA GLU A 53 13.04 19.82 -4.83
C GLU A 53 13.48 18.91 -3.70
N SER A 54 13.68 19.52 -2.53
CA SER A 54 14.02 18.77 -1.32
C SER A 54 12.75 18.29 -0.61
N GLY A 55 12.74 17.04 -0.16
CA GLY A 55 11.62 16.51 0.61
C GLY A 55 11.51 14.99 0.54
N GLY A 56 10.41 14.47 1.09
CA GLY A 56 10.04 13.07 0.99
C GLY A 56 8.63 12.93 0.43
N THR A 57 8.44 12.01 -0.50
CA THR A 57 7.15 11.73 -1.13
C THR A 57 6.63 10.38 -0.66
N HIS A 58 5.31 10.24 -0.69
CA HIS A 58 4.59 9.02 -0.30
C HIS A 58 3.54 8.76 -1.39
N GLY A 59 2.86 7.62 -1.30
CA GLY A 59 1.98 7.19 -2.38
C GLY A 59 2.79 6.56 -3.50
N GLY A 60 2.22 5.54 -4.13
CA GLY A 60 2.94 4.68 -5.07
C GLY A 60 2.47 3.24 -4.97
N ASP A 61 3.21 2.33 -5.57
CA ASP A 61 2.95 0.89 -5.45
C ASP A 61 3.31 0.39 -4.03
N PRO A 62 2.34 -0.03 -3.21
CA PRO A 62 2.58 -0.47 -1.83
C PRO A 62 3.43 -1.75 -1.74
N SER A 63 3.68 -2.46 -2.85
CA SER A 63 4.61 -3.59 -2.88
C SER A 63 6.07 -3.18 -2.70
N GLN A 64 6.39 -1.90 -2.97
CA GLN A 64 7.75 -1.39 -2.96
C GLN A 64 8.34 -1.32 -1.54
N LYS A 65 9.55 -1.86 -1.37
CA LYS A 65 10.21 -1.97 -0.06
C LYS A 65 10.33 -0.63 0.69
N HIS A 66 10.57 0.47 -0.04
CA HIS A 66 10.73 1.81 0.55
C HIS A 66 9.42 2.47 0.99
N LEU A 67 8.26 1.89 0.62
CA LEU A 67 6.94 2.34 1.03
C LEU A 67 6.34 1.47 2.16
N LYS A 68 7.07 0.44 2.62
CA LYS A 68 6.63 -0.41 3.72
C LYS A 68 6.70 0.36 5.05
N THR A 69 5.67 0.17 5.87
CA THR A 69 5.62 0.66 7.25
C THR A 69 5.97 -0.46 8.25
N GLY A 70 6.19 -0.09 9.51
CA GLY A 70 6.41 -1.03 10.60
C GLY A 70 5.10 -1.43 11.30
N PHE A 71 5.09 -2.64 11.86
CA PHE A 71 4.03 -3.13 12.74
C PHE A 71 4.66 -3.81 13.95
N ILE A 72 4.21 -3.44 15.16
CA ILE A 72 4.63 -4.05 16.42
C ILE A 72 3.37 -4.27 17.25
N ALA A 73 3.24 -5.46 17.84
CA ALA A 73 2.18 -5.79 18.78
C ALA A 73 2.79 -6.43 20.03
N CYS A 74 2.27 -6.06 21.20
CA CYS A 74 2.59 -6.70 22.46
C CYS A 74 1.37 -6.64 23.38
N GLY A 75 1.30 -7.58 24.32
CA GLY A 75 0.24 -7.62 25.32
C GLY A 75 -0.37 -9.01 25.47
N ARG A 76 -1.44 -9.08 26.26
CA ARG A 76 -2.17 -10.32 26.51
C ARG A 76 -2.66 -10.92 25.20
N ASN A 77 -2.47 -12.22 25.05
CA ASN A 77 -2.83 -13.02 23.88
C ASN A 77 -2.06 -12.67 22.58
N ILE A 78 -1.06 -11.78 22.61
CA ILE A 78 -0.11 -11.64 21.50
C ILE A 78 0.98 -12.70 21.66
N LYS A 79 1.21 -13.51 20.64
CA LYS A 79 2.18 -14.61 20.69
C LYS A 79 3.61 -14.07 20.77
N GLN A 80 4.28 -14.31 21.88
CA GLN A 80 5.65 -13.86 22.12
C GLN A 80 6.65 -14.46 21.12
N GLY A 81 7.64 -13.67 20.72
CA GLY A 81 8.75 -14.11 19.86
C GLY A 81 8.37 -14.31 18.38
N THR A 82 7.15 -13.95 17.99
CA THR A 82 6.68 -14.06 16.61
C THR A 82 7.28 -12.97 15.74
N ILE A 83 7.88 -13.38 14.62
CA ILE A 83 8.32 -12.48 13.56
C ILE A 83 7.33 -12.64 12.39
N LEU A 84 6.67 -11.54 12.03
CA LEU A 84 5.84 -11.47 10.83
C LEU A 84 6.68 -10.91 9.68
N GLU A 85 7.05 -11.75 8.71
CA GLU A 85 7.86 -11.35 7.55
C GLU A 85 7.16 -10.30 6.67
N ASN A 86 5.84 -10.44 6.49
CA ASN A 86 5.02 -9.51 5.74
C ASN A 86 3.55 -9.64 6.15
N MET A 87 2.81 -8.52 6.13
CA MET A 87 1.38 -8.48 6.35
C MET A 87 0.74 -7.35 5.55
N ARG A 88 -0.56 -7.47 5.25
CA ARG A 88 -1.36 -6.34 4.75
C ARG A 88 -1.96 -5.58 5.92
N ILE A 89 -1.99 -4.25 5.84
CA ILE A 89 -2.59 -3.40 6.88
C ILE A 89 -4.08 -3.72 7.13
N THR A 90 -4.78 -4.25 6.13
CA THR A 90 -6.18 -4.68 6.24
C THR A 90 -6.37 -5.85 7.22
N GLN A 91 -5.31 -6.59 7.55
CA GLN A 91 -5.34 -7.68 8.53
C GLN A 91 -5.32 -7.18 9.99
N ILE A 92 -5.14 -5.87 10.23
CA ILE A 92 -5.20 -5.31 11.59
C ILE A 92 -6.63 -5.34 12.14
N ALA A 93 -7.63 -5.03 11.31
CA ALA A 93 -9.03 -5.01 11.73
C ALA A 93 -9.53 -6.37 12.28
N PRO A 94 -9.35 -7.51 11.58
CA PRO A 94 -9.74 -8.81 12.13
C PRO A 94 -8.94 -9.16 13.40
N ALA A 95 -7.65 -8.81 13.48
CA ALA A 95 -6.84 -9.05 14.68
C ALA A 95 -7.38 -8.29 15.91
N VAL A 96 -7.73 -7.01 15.74
CA VAL A 96 -8.35 -6.21 16.81
C VAL A 96 -9.72 -6.77 17.20
N SER A 97 -10.52 -7.20 16.21
CA SER A 97 -11.82 -7.83 16.48
C SER A 97 -11.69 -9.10 17.30
N GLU A 98 -10.70 -9.94 17.02
CA GLU A 98 -10.43 -11.18 17.74
C GLU A 98 -9.96 -10.92 19.18
N LEU A 99 -9.00 -10.01 19.36
CA LEU A 99 -8.47 -9.65 20.69
C LEU A 99 -9.52 -9.03 21.62
N LEU A 100 -10.48 -8.29 21.05
CA LEU A 100 -11.51 -7.56 21.78
C LEU A 100 -12.89 -8.23 21.73
N ASN A 101 -13.00 -9.39 21.07
CA ASN A 101 -14.25 -10.12 20.86
C ASN A 101 -15.39 -9.24 20.30
N LEU A 102 -15.10 -8.46 19.25
CA LEU A 102 -16.05 -7.50 18.67
C LEU A 102 -16.99 -8.11 17.63
N GLY A 103 -16.67 -9.28 17.08
CA GLY A 103 -17.49 -9.95 16.05
C GLY A 103 -17.58 -9.19 14.72
N LEU A 104 -16.56 -8.41 14.34
CA LEU A 104 -16.54 -7.69 13.06
C LEU A 104 -16.52 -8.66 11.88
N SER A 105 -17.33 -8.38 10.86
CA SER A 105 -17.25 -9.05 9.57
C SER A 105 -16.12 -8.45 8.74
N CYS A 106 -14.99 -9.15 8.62
CA CYS A 106 -13.83 -8.71 7.86
C CYS A 106 -13.67 -9.53 6.58
N SER A 107 -13.18 -8.90 5.51
CA SER A 107 -12.86 -9.57 4.23
C SER A 107 -11.49 -10.26 4.23
N THR A 108 -10.71 -10.12 5.30
CA THR A 108 -9.40 -10.74 5.50
C THR A 108 -9.31 -11.30 6.91
N GLU A 109 -8.31 -12.14 7.16
CA GLU A 109 -8.07 -12.78 8.45
C GLU A 109 -6.91 -12.13 9.22
N THR A 110 -6.89 -12.34 10.54
CA THR A 110 -5.78 -12.03 11.44
C THR A 110 -4.46 -12.58 10.86
N PRO A 111 -3.32 -11.87 10.95
CA PRO A 111 -2.03 -12.39 10.52
C PRO A 111 -1.71 -13.72 11.23
N PRO A 112 -1.36 -14.79 10.49
CA PRO A 112 -1.09 -16.10 11.10
C PRO A 112 -0.01 -16.02 12.18
N GLY A 113 -0.32 -16.59 13.35
CA GLY A 113 0.61 -16.63 14.48
C GLY A 113 0.72 -15.32 15.28
N LEU A 114 -0.01 -14.26 14.94
CA LEU A 114 -0.02 -13.02 15.74
C LEU A 114 -0.63 -13.22 17.13
N ILE A 115 -1.77 -13.92 17.18
CA ILE A 115 -2.54 -14.15 18.40
C ILE A 115 -2.29 -15.59 18.87
N GLN A 116 -2.02 -15.77 20.16
CA GLN A 116 -2.05 -17.09 20.81
C GLN A 116 -3.50 -17.38 21.22
N GLY A 117 -3.94 -18.63 21.00
CA GLY A 117 -5.28 -19.06 21.40
C GLY A 117 -5.54 -18.82 22.89
N PRO A 118 -6.82 -18.84 23.32
CA PRO A 118 -7.14 -18.70 24.73
C PRO A 118 -6.48 -19.82 25.54
N ASP A 119 -5.89 -19.45 26.69
CA ASP A 119 -5.45 -20.37 27.73
C ASP A 119 -6.64 -21.13 28.34
#